data_AF-A0A7X7R373-F1
#
_entry.id   AF-A0A7X7R373-F1
#
_cell.length_a   1.000
_cell.length_b   1.000
_cell.length_c   1.000
_cell.angle_alpha   90.00
_cell.angle_beta   90.00
_cell.angle_gamma   90.00
#
_symmetry.space_group_name_H-M   'P 1'
#
loop_
_entity.id
_entity.type
_entity.pdbx_description
1 polymer ?
#
loop_
_entity_poly.entity_id
_entity_poly.type
_entity_poly.pdbx_seq_one_letter_code
_entity_poly.pdbx_strand_id
1 'polypeptide(L)'
;MKKYLLSAFFLFVMLASCNEKEGDYIPYVYVNFQINVESTQYLELNPIGGWIYLNGGYKGILIYRYSVDEFRAYERACPEGPLSDCRIEVES
;
A
#
# COMPACT_ATOMS: atom_id res chain seq x y z
N MET A 1 44.63 20.22 -16.67
CA MET A 1 44.08 20.50 -15.32
C MET A 1 42.62 20.97 -15.37
N LYS A 2 42.29 22.07 -16.07
CA LYS A 2 40.91 22.62 -16.18
C LYS A 2 39.84 21.64 -16.72
N LYS A 3 40.22 20.73 -17.63
CA LYS A 3 39.33 19.70 -18.21
C LYS A 3 38.92 18.61 -17.20
N TYR A 4 39.81 18.27 -16.26
CA TYR A 4 39.52 17.30 -15.20
C TYR A 4 38.64 17.90 -14.09
N LEU A 5 38.79 19.21 -13.83
CA LEU A 5 37.91 19.95 -12.91
C LEU A 5 36.46 20.03 -13.43
N LEU A 6 36.27 20.29 -14.72
CA LEU A 6 34.94 20.28 -15.36
C LEU A 6 34.30 18.88 -15.34
N SER A 7 35.09 17.83 -15.57
CA SER A 7 34.62 16.44 -15.48
C SER A 7 34.21 16.05 -14.06
N ALA A 8 35.01 16.44 -13.06
CA ALA A 8 34.70 16.18 -11.65
C ALA A 8 33.44 16.93 -11.18
N PHE A 9 33.23 18.16 -11.66
CA PHE A 9 32.01 18.93 -11.36
C PHE A 9 30.76 18.28 -11.96
N PHE A 10 30.85 17.78 -13.19
CA PHE A 10 29.73 17.08 -13.84
C PHE A 10 29.38 15.77 -13.09
N LEU A 11 30.39 15.03 -12.62
CA LEU A 11 30.19 13.82 -11.83
C LEU A 11 29.53 14.13 -10.47
N PHE A 12 29.88 15.26 -9.85
CA PHE A 12 29.30 15.71 -8.58
C PHE A 12 27.81 16.07 -8.70
N VAL A 13 27.41 16.72 -9.81
CA VAL A 13 26.00 17.07 -10.07
C VAL A 13 25.13 15.83 -10.27
N MET A 14 25.68 14.76 -10.89
CA MET A 14 24.93 13.51 -11.08
C MET A 14 24.65 12.76 -9.78
N LEU A 15 25.46 12.97 -8.73
CA LEU A 15 25.27 12.34 -7.42
C LEU A 15 24.28 13.10 -6.53
N ALA A 16 23.80 14.28 -6.93
CA ALA A 16 22.91 15.12 -6.13
C ALA A 16 21.40 14.82 -6.32
N SER A 17 21.01 13.90 -7.19
CA SER A 17 19.60 13.60 -7.46
C SER A 17 19.06 12.47 -6.58
N CYS A 18 18.89 12.75 -5.29
CA CYS A 18 18.05 11.93 -4.40
C CYS A 18 16.81 12.76 -4.03
N ASN A 19 15.64 12.39 -4.53
CA ASN A 19 14.37 12.97 -4.11
C ASN A 19 13.73 12.00 -3.12
N GLU A 20 13.84 12.30 -1.82
CA GLU A 20 12.94 11.68 -0.84
C GLU A 20 11.55 12.27 -1.05
N LYS A 21 10.56 11.41 -1.30
CA LYS A 21 9.15 11.82 -1.35
C LYS A 21 8.67 12.07 0.08
N GLU A 22 9.06 13.20 0.67
CA GLU A 22 8.51 13.62 1.97
C GLU A 22 6.99 13.75 1.85
N GLY A 23 6.25 13.08 2.75
CA GLY A 23 4.80 13.18 2.85
C GLY A 23 3.98 12.15 2.08
N ASP A 24 4.59 11.22 1.33
CA ASP A 24 3.86 10.19 0.58
C ASP A 24 3.63 8.91 1.41
N TYR A 25 3.03 9.08 2.60
CA TYR A 25 2.69 7.98 3.51
C TYR A 25 1.18 7.83 3.67
N ILE A 26 0.75 6.64 4.05
CA ILE A 26 -0.64 6.36 4.40
C ILE A 26 -0.97 7.14 5.68
N PRO A 27 -1.98 8.03 5.68
CA PRO A 27 -2.38 8.77 6.87
C PRO A 27 -2.70 7.85 8.05
N TYR A 28 -2.25 8.24 9.25
CA TYR A 28 -2.53 7.48 10.45
C TYR A 28 -3.99 7.69 10.89
N VAL A 29 -4.80 6.66 10.68
CA VAL A 29 -6.23 6.65 11.00
C VAL A 29 -6.58 5.43 11.82
N TYR A 30 -7.69 5.50 12.55
CA TYR A 30 -8.09 4.45 13.46
C TYR A 30 -8.50 3.16 12.73
N VAL A 31 -7.87 2.04 13.10
CA VAL A 31 -8.16 0.70 12.59
C VAL A 31 -8.24 -0.28 13.76
N ASN A 32 -9.39 -0.34 14.41
CA ASN A 32 -9.66 -1.34 15.44
C ASN A 32 -11.14 -1.73 15.41
N PHE A 33 -11.38 -2.91 14.85
CA PHE A 33 -12.67 -3.57 14.79
C PHE A 33 -12.43 -5.09 14.77
N GLN A 34 -13.49 -5.83 15.04
CA GLN A 34 -13.49 -7.28 14.99
C GLN A 34 -14.60 -7.74 14.06
N ILE A 35 -14.31 -8.77 13.27
CA ILE A 35 -15.29 -9.44 12.42
C ILE A 35 -15.46 -10.90 12.87
N ASN A 36 -16.66 -11.44 12.69
CA ASN A 36 -16.90 -12.87 12.83
C ASN A 36 -17.00 -13.49 11.44
N VAL A 37 -15.95 -14.17 10.99
CA VAL A 37 -15.87 -14.78 9.66
C VAL A 37 -16.94 -15.86 9.40
N GLU A 38 -17.58 -16.40 10.44
CA GLU A 38 -18.68 -17.37 10.31
C GLU A 38 -20.05 -16.71 10.08
N SER A 39 -20.12 -15.37 10.18
CA SER A 39 -21.36 -14.62 9.99
C SER A 39 -21.76 -14.60 8.51
N THR A 40 -23.08 -14.62 8.26
CA THR A 40 -23.66 -14.53 6.91
C THR A 40 -23.26 -13.26 6.14
N GLN A 41 -22.80 -12.22 6.84
CA GLN A 41 -22.31 -10.97 6.22
C GLN A 41 -20.92 -11.10 5.57
N TYR A 42 -20.15 -12.16 5.89
CA TYR A 42 -18.77 -12.37 5.41
C TYR A 42 -18.59 -13.71 4.69
N LEU A 43 -19.66 -14.26 4.10
CA LEU A 43 -19.63 -15.55 3.39
C LEU A 43 -18.59 -15.60 2.26
N GLU A 44 -18.26 -14.45 1.66
CA GLU A 44 -17.23 -14.33 0.63
C GLU A 44 -15.82 -14.70 1.15
N LEU A 45 -15.58 -14.71 2.46
CA LEU A 45 -14.35 -15.17 3.09
C LEU A 45 -14.31 -16.69 3.36
N ASN A 46 -15.37 -17.45 3.04
CA ASN A 46 -15.39 -18.89 3.26
C ASN A 46 -14.45 -19.69 2.35
N PRO A 47 -14.34 -19.44 1.03
CA PRO A 47 -13.37 -20.14 0.20
C PRO A 47 -11.96 -19.59 0.42
N ILE A 48 -10.94 -20.44 0.29
CA ILE A 48 -9.55 -19.97 0.10
C ILE A 48 -9.51 -19.15 -1.19
N GLY A 49 -8.90 -17.96 -1.13
CA GLY A 49 -8.94 -16.97 -2.21
C GLY A 49 -10.14 -16.01 -2.14
N GLY A 50 -11.07 -16.24 -1.22
CA GLY A 50 -12.18 -15.33 -0.94
C GLY A 50 -11.70 -13.98 -0.39
N TRP A 51 -12.42 -12.91 -0.71
CA TRP A 51 -12.03 -11.55 -0.33
C TRP A 51 -13.24 -10.66 -0.11
N ILE A 52 -13.06 -9.61 0.70
CA ILE A 52 -14.07 -8.56 0.92
C ILE A 52 -13.42 -7.19 1.07
N TYR A 53 -14.21 -6.13 0.80
CA TYR A 53 -13.86 -4.76 1.18
C TYR A 53 -14.66 -4.31 2.40
N LEU A 54 -13.95 -3.76 3.38
CA LEU A 54 -14.54 -3.17 4.57
C LEU A 54 -14.27 -1.66 4.64
N ASN A 55 -15.21 -0.95 5.26
CA ASN A 55 -15.02 0.44 5.65
C ASN A 55 -14.14 0.51 6.90
N GLY A 56 -13.15 1.39 6.88
CA GLY A 56 -12.10 1.49 7.90
C GLY A 56 -10.77 1.84 7.24
N GLY A 57 -9.75 2.18 8.02
CA GLY A 57 -8.49 2.63 7.42
C GLY A 57 -8.67 3.96 6.67
N TYR A 58 -7.72 4.27 5.79
CA TYR A 58 -7.71 5.53 5.05
C TYR A 58 -8.58 5.44 3.79
N LYS A 59 -8.45 4.35 3.02
CA LYS A 59 -9.20 4.13 1.77
C LYS A 59 -10.05 2.87 1.77
N GLY A 60 -10.24 2.26 2.94
CA GLY A 60 -10.86 0.96 3.08
C GLY A 60 -9.82 -0.12 3.33
N ILE A 61 -10.32 -1.28 3.74
CA ILE A 61 -9.50 -2.46 4.06
C ILE A 61 -9.93 -3.59 3.14
N LEU A 62 -8.95 -4.23 2.51
CA LEU A 62 -9.13 -5.50 1.81
C LEU A 62 -8.77 -6.62 2.77
N ILE A 63 -9.70 -7.54 3.01
CA ILE A 63 -9.41 -8.81 3.68
C ILE A 63 -9.40 -9.91 2.62
N TYR A 64 -8.34 -10.70 2.60
CA TYR A 64 -8.14 -11.81 1.67
C TYR A 64 -7.83 -13.10 2.45
N ARG A 65 -8.55 -14.18 2.15
CA ARG A 65 -8.27 -15.50 2.74
C ARG A 65 -7.15 -16.18 1.99
N TYR A 66 -5.94 -16.09 2.54
CA TYR A 66 -4.74 -16.63 1.92
C TYR A 66 -4.66 -18.15 2.01
N SER A 67 -5.06 -18.72 3.15
CA SER A 67 -5.04 -20.18 3.36
C SER A 67 -6.21 -20.61 4.25
N VAL A 68 -6.20 -21.87 4.71
CA VAL A 68 -7.24 -22.41 5.60
C VAL A 68 -7.30 -21.60 6.91
N ASP A 69 -6.15 -21.23 7.46
CA ASP A 69 -6.00 -20.62 8.79
C ASP A 69 -5.43 -19.20 8.76
N GLU A 70 -5.17 -18.65 7.57
CA GLU A 70 -4.54 -17.33 7.41
C GLU A 70 -5.44 -16.37 6.63
N PHE A 71 -5.74 -15.25 7.26
CA PHE A 71 -6.34 -14.07 6.63
C PHE A 71 -5.31 -12.95 6.59
N ARG A 72 -5.28 -12.24 5.47
CA ARG A 72 -4.44 -11.06 5.30
C ARG A 72 -5.32 -9.83 5.16
N ALA A 73 -4.95 -8.76 5.85
CA ALA A 73 -5.63 -7.48 5.78
C ALA A 73 -4.68 -6.43 5.20
N TYR A 74 -5.16 -5.66 4.23
CA TYR A 74 -4.40 -4.65 3.52
C TYR A 74 -5.16 -3.33 3.54
N GLU A 75 -4.45 -2.22 3.75
CA GLU A 75 -4.96 -0.89 3.42
C GLU A 75 -5.09 -0.78 1.90
N ARG A 76 -6.18 -0.17 1.42
CA ARG A 76 -6.47 -0.03 -0.01
C ARG A 76 -5.82 1.20 -0.64
N ALA A 77 -5.02 1.97 0.08
CA ALA A 77 -4.20 3.03 -0.49
C ALA A 77 -3.11 2.49 -1.43
N CYS A 78 -2.81 3.21 -2.51
CA CYS A 78 -1.83 2.74 -3.49
C CYS A 78 -0.40 2.81 -2.96
N PRO A 79 0.45 1.78 -3.20
CA PRO A 79 1.82 1.75 -2.68
C PRO A 79 2.69 2.93 -3.14
N GLU A 80 2.51 3.37 -4.38
CA GLU A 80 3.34 4.40 -5.04
C GLU A 80 2.68 5.79 -5.09
N GLY A 81 1.67 6.02 -4.24
CA GLY A 81 0.99 7.29 -4.14
C GLY A 81 -0.24 7.19 -3.26
N PRO A 82 -0.10 6.88 -1.96
CA PRO A 82 -1.22 6.65 -1.05
C PRO A 82 -2.23 7.79 -1.04
N LEU A 83 -1.78 9.05 -1.23
CA LEU A 83 -2.63 10.25 -1.21
C LEU A 83 -3.35 10.56 -2.55
N SER A 84 -2.92 9.95 -3.67
CA SER A 84 -3.56 10.12 -4.99
C SER A 84 -4.94 9.46 -5.04
N ASP A 85 -5.83 9.75 -5.98
CA ASP A 85 -7.15 9.06 -6.09
C ASP A 85 -7.05 7.65 -6.72
N CYS A 86 -6.23 6.80 -6.11
CA CYS A 86 -5.99 5.43 -6.49
C CYS A 86 -6.36 4.49 -5.34
N ARG A 87 -6.85 3.28 -5.67
CA ARG A 87 -7.13 2.20 -4.70
C ARG A 87 -6.72 0.84 -5.22
N ILE A 88 -6.27 -0.03 -4.31
CA ILE A 88 -6.01 -1.44 -4.62
C ILE A 88 -7.33 -2.19 -4.74
N GLU A 89 -7.44 -3.02 -5.77
CA GLU A 89 -8.57 -3.89 -6.06
C GLU A 89 -8.10 -5.31 -6.37
N VAL A 90 -8.96 -6.29 -6.16
CA VAL A 90 -8.66 -7.70 -6.44
C VAL A 90 -9.04 -7.97 -7.88
N GLU A 91 -8.14 -8.57 -8.65
CA GLU A 91 -8.43 -9.01 -10.01
C GLU A 91 -9.41 -10.20 -9.97
N SER A 92 -10.51 -10.09 -10.72
CA SER A 92 -11.61 -11.05 -10.77
C SER A 92 -11.56 -11.94 -12.00
#